data_AF-A0A0G4MRT8-F1
#
_entry.id   AF-A0A0G4MRT8-F1
#
_cell.length_a   1.000
_cell.length_b   1.000
_cell.length_c   1.000
_cell.angle_alpha   90.00
_cell.angle_beta   90.00
_cell.angle_gamma   90.00
#
_symmetry.space_group_name_H-M   'P 1'
#
loop_
_entity.id
_entity.type
_entity.pdbx_description
1 polymer ?
#
loop_
_entity_poly.entity_id
_entity_poly.type
_entity_poly.pdbx_seq_one_letter_code
_entity_poly.pdbx_strand_id
1 'polypeptide(L)'
;MKSGRHIILLAEGRLVNLGCATGHSSFVMSCSFTNQVLAQIMLYKSGDKAWGEKYVEFAKAGKLEVGVYVIPKILDEEVARLHLEHCN
;
A
#
# COMPACT_ATOMS: atom_id res chain seq x y z
N MET A 1 32.36 2.08 -27.11
CA MET A 1 33.60 1.91 -26.31
C MET A 1 34.74 1.50 -27.23
N LYS A 2 36.01 1.72 -26.87
CA LYS A 2 37.17 1.31 -27.71
C LYS A 2 37.17 -0.18 -28.12
N SER A 3 36.44 -1.04 -27.40
CA SER A 3 36.29 -2.47 -27.67
C SER A 3 35.14 -2.86 -28.62
N GLY A 4 34.37 -1.89 -29.13
CA GLY A 4 33.17 -2.16 -29.95
C GLY A 4 31.96 -2.73 -29.18
N ARG A 5 32.11 -3.01 -27.88
CA ARG A 5 31.01 -3.45 -27.00
C ARG A 5 30.19 -2.25 -26.51
N HIS A 6 28.88 -2.43 -26.41
CA HIS A 6 27.92 -1.45 -25.93
C HIS A 6 26.88 -2.12 -25.03
N ILE A 7 26.38 -1.38 -24.04
CA ILE A 7 25.24 -1.78 -23.19
C ILE A 7 24.12 -0.75 -23.37
N ILE A 8 22.87 -1.21 -23.25
CA ILE A 8 21.70 -0.33 -23.15
C ILE A 8 21.34 -0.24 -21.69
N LEU A 9 21.45 0.96 -21.12
CA LEU A 9 20.97 1.25 -19.78
C LEU A 9 19.60 1.90 -19.88
N LEU A 10 18.59 1.24 -19.32
CA LEU A 10 17.24 1.76 -19.25
C LEU A 10 17.04 2.57 -17.97
N ALA A 11 16.20 3.60 -18.05
CA ALA A 11 15.85 4.50 -16.94
C ALA A 11 17.04 5.08 -16.15
N GLU A 12 18.22 5.21 -16.77
CA GLU A 12 19.46 5.66 -16.10
C GLU A 12 19.80 4.85 -14.84
N GLY A 13 19.38 3.57 -14.78
CA GLY A 13 19.56 2.71 -13.61
C GLY A 13 18.52 2.93 -12.49
N ARG A 14 17.50 3.76 -12.71
CA ARG A 14 16.33 3.90 -11.84
C ARG A 14 15.29 2.81 -12.12
N LEU A 15 14.15 2.90 -11.41
CA LEU A 15 13.04 1.96 -11.52
C LEU A 15 12.51 1.88 -12.95
N VAL A 16 12.90 0.83 -13.68
CA VAL A 16 12.62 0.68 -15.12
C VAL A 16 11.13 0.58 -15.43
N ASN A 17 10.32 -0.01 -14.55
CA ASN A 17 8.87 -0.10 -14.73
C ASN A 17 8.19 1.27 -14.72
N LEU A 18 8.66 2.19 -13.87
CA LEU A 18 8.15 3.57 -13.79
C LEU A 18 8.82 4.50 -14.79
N GLY A 19 10.09 4.26 -15.14
CA GLY A 19 10.87 5.14 -16.01
C GLY A 19 10.76 4.82 -17.50
N CYS A 20 10.50 3.56 -17.87
CA CYS A 20 10.38 3.11 -19.27
C CYS A 20 9.00 2.56 -19.62
N ALA A 21 8.08 2.53 -18.65
CA ALA A 21 6.67 2.17 -18.84
C ALA A 21 5.82 2.99 -17.84
N THR A 22 4.70 2.44 -17.37
CA THR A 22 3.74 3.14 -16.50
C THR A 22 3.63 2.57 -15.09
N GLY A 23 4.57 1.71 -14.67
CA GLY A 23 4.54 1.05 -13.38
C GLY A 23 3.52 -0.10 -13.30
N HIS A 24 3.01 -0.35 -12.10
CA HIS A 24 1.95 -1.34 -11.88
C HIS A 24 0.60 -0.83 -12.42
N SER A 25 -0.26 -1.75 -12.85
CA SER A 25 -1.60 -1.41 -13.32
C SER A 25 -2.45 -0.80 -12.20
N SER A 26 -3.52 -0.08 -12.57
CA SER A 26 -4.46 0.51 -11.62
C SER A 26 -5.06 -0.52 -10.66
N PHE A 27 -5.34 -1.74 -11.13
CA PHE A 27 -5.85 -2.82 -10.28
C PHE A 27 -4.84 -3.22 -9.18
N VAL A 28 -3.57 -3.43 -9.54
CA VAL A 28 -2.52 -3.76 -8.55
C VAL A 28 -2.29 -2.58 -7.58
N MET A 29 -2.34 -1.35 -8.09
CA MET A 29 -2.23 -0.15 -7.26
C MET A 29 -3.44 0.06 -6.35
N SER A 30 -4.63 -0.39 -6.74
CA SER A 30 -5.85 -0.31 -5.92
C SER A 30 -5.68 -1.07 -4.60
N CYS A 31 -5.09 -2.27 -4.62
CA CYS A 31 -4.77 -3.01 -3.40
C CYS A 31 -3.85 -2.22 -2.46
N SER A 32 -2.80 -1.61 -3.03
CA SER A 32 -1.81 -0.82 -2.26
C SER A 32 -2.41 0.48 -1.70
N PHE A 33 -3.15 1.22 -2.53
CA PHE A 33 -3.72 2.52 -2.15
C PHE A 33 -4.88 2.38 -1.17
N THR A 34 -5.64 1.28 -1.23
CA THR A 34 -6.65 0.98 -0.20
C THR A 34 -5.99 0.82 1.17
N ASN A 35 -4.91 0.03 1.26
CA ASN A 35 -4.15 -0.11 2.50
C ASN A 35 -3.54 1.21 2.99
N GLN A 36 -3.04 2.07 2.08
CA GLN A 36 -2.56 3.41 2.47
C GLN A 36 -3.66 4.27 3.08
N VAL A 37 -4.85 4.31 2.49
CA VAL A 37 -5.97 5.09 3.01
C VAL A 37 -6.45 4.54 4.36
N LEU A 38 -6.55 3.22 4.52
CA LEU A 38 -6.89 2.59 5.79
C LEU A 38 -5.86 2.93 6.88
N ALA A 39 -4.57 2.91 6.55
CA ALA A 39 -3.51 3.31 7.48
C ALA A 39 -3.60 4.80 7.85
N GLN A 40 -3.92 5.69 6.90
CA GLN A 40 -4.14 7.11 7.19
C GLN A 40 -5.32 7.32 8.14
N ILE A 41 -6.43 6.61 7.93
CA ILE A 41 -7.60 6.64 8.82
C ILE A 41 -7.21 6.15 10.23
N MET A 42 -6.49 5.03 10.33
CA MET A 42 -6.03 4.46 11.60
C MET A 42 -5.15 5.44 12.38
N LEU A 43 -4.21 6.13 11.72
CA LEU A 43 -3.36 7.12 12.34
C LEU A 43 -4.14 8.36 12.79
N TYR A 44 -4.99 8.89 11.91
CA TYR A 44 -5.79 10.10 12.19
C TYR A 44 -6.80 9.88 13.32
N LYS A 45 -7.40 8.68 13.38
CA LYS A 45 -8.37 8.28 14.40
C LYS A 45 -7.74 7.65 15.64
N SER A 46 -6.41 7.61 15.71
CA SER A 46 -5.71 7.11 16.88
C SER A 46 -6.09 7.93 18.13
N GLY A 47 -6.60 7.24 19.16
CA GLY A 47 -7.06 7.87 20.41
C GLY A 47 -8.52 8.35 20.41
N ASP A 48 -9.24 8.27 19.29
CA ASP A 48 -10.70 8.51 19.22
C ASP A 48 -11.43 7.25 19.70
N LYS A 49 -11.76 7.21 21.01
CA LYS A 49 -12.39 6.04 21.65
C LYS A 49 -13.74 5.69 21.03
N ALA A 50 -14.59 6.67 20.77
CA ALA A 50 -15.91 6.45 20.19
C ALA A 50 -15.81 5.86 18.77
N TRP A 51 -14.81 6.29 18.01
CA TRP A 51 -14.53 5.72 16.70
C TRP A 51 -14.00 4.28 16.80
N GLY A 52 -13.08 4.01 17.72
CA GLY A 52 -12.56 2.66 17.95
C GLY A 52 -13.63 1.67 18.41
N GLU A 53 -14.58 2.11 19.24
CA GLU A 53 -15.73 1.27 19.65
C GLU A 53 -16.68 0.97 18.48
N LYS A 54 -16.85 1.93 17.56
CA LYS A 54 -17.73 1.78 16.40
C LYS A 54 -17.12 0.90 15.29
N TYR A 55 -15.83 1.05 15.01
CA TYR A 55 -15.11 0.35 13.94
C TYR A 55 -14.09 -0.62 14.53
N VAL A 56 -14.62 -1.74 15.03
CA VAL A 56 -13.86 -2.76 15.79
C VAL A 56 -12.71 -3.37 15.00
N GLU A 57 -12.80 -3.38 13.68
CA GLU A 57 -11.75 -3.81 12.76
C GLU A 57 -10.48 -2.95 12.86
N PHE A 58 -10.61 -1.69 13.30
CA PHE A 58 -9.49 -0.81 13.62
C PHE A 58 -9.13 -0.80 15.11
N ALA A 59 -9.95 -1.39 15.99
CA ALA A 59 -9.91 -1.25 17.46
C ALA A 59 -8.75 -1.96 18.19
N LYS A 60 -7.68 -2.33 17.47
CA LYS A 60 -6.36 -2.53 18.07
C LYS A 60 -5.56 -1.23 18.19
N ALA A 61 -6.00 -0.15 17.54
CA ALA A 61 -5.37 1.15 17.63
C ALA A 61 -5.99 1.95 18.78
N GLY A 62 -5.53 1.69 20.01
CA GLY A 62 -5.56 2.73 21.05
C GLY A 62 -4.78 3.96 20.60
N LYS A 63 -4.51 4.91 21.51
CA LYS A 63 -3.52 5.93 21.20
C LYS A 63 -2.21 5.23 20.81
N LEU A 64 -1.79 5.40 19.56
CA LEU A 64 -0.58 4.81 19.02
C LEU A 64 0.56 5.69 19.52
N GLU A 65 1.48 5.08 20.25
CA GLU A 65 2.73 5.72 20.62
C GLU A 65 3.64 5.84 19.39
N VAL A 66 4.73 6.59 19.50
CA VAL A 66 5.68 6.72 18.38
C VAL A 66 6.30 5.36 18.08
N GLY A 67 6.06 4.84 16.87
CA GLY A 67 6.51 3.53 16.48
C GLY A 67 6.11 3.14 15.05
N VAL A 68 6.49 1.94 14.65
CA VAL A 68 6.13 1.35 13.36
C VAL A 68 5.09 0.25 13.62
N TYR A 69 3.96 0.38 12.94
CA TYR A 69 2.82 -0.52 13.10
C TYR A 69 2.35 -1.04 11.74
N VAL A 70 1.68 -2.18 11.77
CA VAL A 70 1.04 -2.79 10.60
C VAL A 70 -0.47 -2.67 10.80
N ILE A 71 -1.22 -2.50 9.72
CA ILE A 71 -2.68 -2.54 9.78
C ILE A 71 -3.17 -3.92 10.29
N PRO A 72 -4.29 -3.99 11.02
CA PRO A 72 -4.90 -5.26 11.41
C PRO A 72 -5.16 -6.20 10.23
N LYS A 73 -4.92 -7.51 10.45
CA LYS A 73 -5.11 -8.57 9.44
C LYS A 73 -6.50 -8.56 8.80
N ILE A 74 -7.54 -8.28 9.59
CA ILE A 74 -8.93 -8.22 9.10
C ILE A 74 -9.13 -7.15 8.03
N LEU A 75 -8.41 -6.02 8.11
CA LEU A 75 -8.47 -4.97 7.11
C LEU A 75 -7.76 -5.41 5.82
N ASP A 76 -6.62 -6.09 5.95
CA ASP A 76 -5.89 -6.64 4.79
C ASP A 76 -6.69 -7.72 4.05
N GLU A 77 -7.37 -8.61 4.81
CA GLU A 77 -8.29 -9.60 4.27
C GLU A 77 -9.51 -8.94 3.59
N GLU A 78 -10.01 -7.84 4.13
CA GLU A 78 -11.11 -7.08 3.53
C GLU A 78 -10.69 -6.42 2.21
N VAL A 79 -9.47 -5.86 2.14
CA VAL A 79 -8.91 -5.38 0.86
C VAL A 79 -8.86 -6.52 -0.14
N ALA A 80 -8.32 -7.70 0.22
CA ALA A 80 -8.29 -8.84 -0.68
C ALA A 80 -9.70 -9.25 -1.15
N ARG A 81 -10.65 -9.35 -0.22
CA ARG A 81 -12.05 -9.73 -0.49
C ARG A 81 -12.72 -8.78 -1.50
N LEU A 82 -12.51 -7.47 -1.36
CA LEU A 82 -13.07 -6.46 -2.25
C LEU A 82 -12.52 -6.53 -3.68
N HIS A 83 -11.34 -7.12 -3.88
CA HIS A 83 -10.70 -7.23 -5.19
C HIS A 83 -10.94 -8.59 -5.88
N LEU A 84 -11.50 -9.59 -5.16
CA LEU A 84 -11.72 -10.95 -5.70
C LEU A 84 -12.63 -10.98 -6.94
N GLU A 85 -13.65 -10.13 -7.00
CA GLU A 85 -14.58 -10.08 -8.14
C GLU A 85 -13.86 -9.73 -9.45
N HIS A 86 -12.82 -8.90 -9.39
CA HIS A 86 -12.04 -8.48 -10.56
C HIS A 86 -11.04 -9.54 -11.05
N CYS A 87 -10.89 -10.65 -10.32
CA CYS A 87 -10.00 -11.76 -10.64
C CYS A 87 -10.71 -12.95 -11.33
N ASN A 88 -12.03 -12.90 -11.46
CA ASN A 88 -12.87 -13.90 -12.11
C ASN A 88 -13.35 -13.41 -13.48
#